data_AF-A0A254Q981-F1
#
_entry.id   AF-A0A254Q981-F1
#
_cell.length_a   1.000
_cell.length_b   1.000
_cell.length_c   1.000
_cell.angle_alpha   90.00
_cell.angle_beta   90.00
_cell.angle_gamma   90.00
#
_symmetry.space_group_name_H-M   'P 1'
#
loop_
_entity.id
_entity.type
_entity.pdbx_description
1 polymer ?
#
loop_
_entity_poly.entity_id
_entity_poly.type
_entity_poly.pdbx_seq_one_letter_code
_entity_poly.pdbx_strand_id
1 'polypeptide(L)'
;MSPIKHLSLVAVFCMTATAFSAQAASSSKTTITQFVRTTVVTTQAPGPVPQAPRFKSYREWKSEMVGTAQLKVTYLKTQIETKKLSRRAAGMDPNLPRSKNTVEAVASQDFSVEKMEKQLREEQYDLEVAKDLSVTDYFAGYLTKVPDKKAAFKEVAGKLSPEEVAELMNAYANSVFGAAASDLPASATNTTKEASR
;
A
#
# COMPACT_ATOMS: atom_id res chain seq x y z
N MET A 1 -32.89 -12.59 39.22
CA MET A 1 -33.28 -12.78 37.81
C MET A 1 -34.05 -11.55 37.36
N SER A 2 -33.41 -10.69 36.59
CA SER A 2 -34.02 -9.51 35.95
C SER A 2 -33.32 -9.29 34.60
N PRO A 3 -34.03 -9.21 33.46
CA PRO A 3 -33.42 -9.02 32.16
C PRO A 3 -33.40 -7.53 31.78
N ILE A 4 -32.21 -6.96 31.56
CA ILE A 4 -32.07 -5.63 30.96
C ILE A 4 -31.84 -5.81 29.46
N LYS A 5 -32.71 -5.13 28.71
CA LYS A 5 -32.92 -5.19 27.27
C LYS A 5 -31.87 -4.36 26.51
N HIS A 6 -31.52 -4.87 25.33
CA HIS A 6 -31.15 -4.18 24.08
C HIS A 6 -30.71 -2.71 24.16
N LEU A 7 -29.53 -2.44 23.58
CA LEU A 7 -29.32 -1.30 22.67
C LEU A 7 -28.12 -1.60 21.77
N SER A 8 -28.41 -1.88 20.49
CA SER A 8 -27.44 -1.88 19.40
C SER A 8 -27.02 -0.44 19.12
N LEU A 9 -25.73 -0.16 19.21
CA LEU A 9 -25.16 1.09 18.70
C LEU A 9 -24.53 0.81 17.34
N VAL A 10 -25.27 1.13 16.28
CA VAL A 10 -24.76 1.20 14.91
C VAL A 10 -23.95 2.50 14.80
N ALA A 11 -22.62 2.39 14.77
CA ALA A 11 -21.74 3.53 14.49
C ALA A 11 -21.55 3.65 12.98
N VAL A 12 -22.32 4.57 12.39
CA VAL A 12 -22.12 5.10 11.03
C VAL A 12 -20.91 6.04 11.08
N PHE A 13 -19.79 5.65 10.47
CA PHE A 13 -18.69 6.58 10.22
C PHE A 13 -18.81 7.16 8.81
N CYS A 14 -19.19 8.43 8.75
CA CYS A 14 -19.21 9.25 7.56
C CYS A 14 -17.79 9.42 6.99
N MET A 15 -17.60 9.03 5.73
CA MET A 15 -16.48 9.46 4.89
C MET A 15 -16.59 10.96 4.61
N THR A 16 -15.61 11.75 5.05
CA THR A 16 -15.42 13.12 4.56
C THR A 16 -14.57 13.08 3.30
N ALA A 17 -15.24 13.22 2.15
CA ALA A 17 -14.61 13.42 0.86
C ALA A 17 -14.19 14.89 0.72
N THR A 18 -12.89 15.17 0.70
CA THR A 18 -12.38 16.50 0.34
C THR A 18 -12.22 16.56 -1.17
N ALA A 19 -13.20 17.12 -1.85
CA ALA A 19 -13.12 17.46 -3.27
C ALA A 19 -12.24 18.69 -3.45
N PHE A 20 -11.08 18.53 -4.11
CA PHE A 20 -10.32 19.66 -4.64
C PHE A 20 -10.66 19.83 -6.11
N SER A 21 -11.18 21.00 -6.45
CA SER A 21 -11.77 21.34 -7.74
C SER A 21 -10.87 22.31 -8.52
N ALA A 22 -10.89 22.17 -9.85
CA ALA A 22 -10.39 23.09 -10.88
C ALA A 22 -8.85 23.31 -10.94
N GLN A 23 -8.20 23.48 -12.08
CA GLN A 23 -8.66 24.21 -13.26
C GLN A 23 -7.91 23.75 -14.53
N ALA A 24 -8.67 23.44 -15.57
CA ALA A 24 -8.15 23.24 -16.92
C ALA A 24 -7.90 24.60 -17.59
N ALA A 25 -6.73 24.78 -18.18
CA ALA A 25 -6.45 25.83 -19.15
C ALA A 25 -6.04 25.17 -20.47
N SER A 26 -7.04 25.00 -21.33
CA SER A 26 -6.88 24.76 -22.76
C SER A 26 -6.39 26.07 -23.40
N SER A 27 -5.26 26.03 -24.09
CA SER A 27 -4.88 27.09 -25.03
C SER A 27 -4.39 26.46 -26.33
N SER A 28 -5.33 26.39 -27.28
CA SER A 28 -5.10 26.01 -28.66
C SER A 28 -4.46 27.19 -29.39
N LYS A 29 -3.24 27.00 -29.92
CA LYS A 29 -2.74 27.79 -31.06
C LYS A 29 -2.10 26.88 -32.08
N THR A 30 -2.89 26.62 -33.12
CA THR A 30 -2.45 26.19 -34.44
C THR A 30 -1.45 27.20 -34.99
N THR A 31 -0.26 26.76 -35.38
CA THR A 31 0.58 27.49 -36.34
C THR A 31 1.26 26.47 -37.24
N ILE A 32 0.78 26.45 -38.48
CA ILE A 32 1.39 25.82 -39.63
C ILE A 32 2.55 26.72 -40.06
N THR A 33 3.78 26.21 -40.03
CA THR A 33 4.89 26.76 -40.83
C THR A 33 5.77 25.60 -41.29
N GLN A 34 5.89 25.48 -42.60
CA GLN A 34 6.74 24.53 -43.29
C GLN A 34 8.22 24.93 -43.27
N PHE A 35 9.04 23.96 -43.69
CA PHE A 35 10.20 24.09 -44.57
C PHE A 35 11.63 24.22 -43.99
N VAL A 36 12.48 23.42 -44.65
CA VAL A 36 13.93 23.45 -44.89
C VAL A 36 14.88 22.84 -43.84
N ARG A 37 15.52 21.74 -44.29
CA ARG A 37 16.91 21.28 -44.05
C ARG A 37 17.78 22.24 -43.23
N THR A 38 18.61 21.69 -42.35
CA THR A 38 20.09 21.64 -42.51
C THR A 38 20.70 20.82 -41.37
N THR A 39 21.58 19.88 -41.75
CA THR A 39 22.48 19.13 -40.89
C THR A 39 23.49 20.07 -40.23
N VAL A 40 23.48 20.14 -38.91
CA VAL A 40 24.61 20.68 -38.14
C VAL A 40 24.99 19.65 -37.09
N VAL A 41 26.16 19.04 -37.29
CA VAL A 41 26.88 18.33 -36.22
C VAL A 41 27.31 19.40 -35.23
N THR A 42 26.60 19.48 -34.12
CA THR A 42 26.98 20.30 -32.96
C THR A 42 27.37 19.36 -31.83
N THR A 43 28.66 19.39 -31.51
CA THR A 43 29.24 18.86 -30.28
C THR A 43 28.63 19.62 -29.10
N GLN A 44 27.52 19.12 -28.57
CA GLN A 44 26.76 19.75 -27.50
C GLN A 44 27.18 19.16 -26.15
N ALA A 45 27.77 20.01 -25.30
CA ALA A 45 27.94 19.76 -23.88
C ALA A 45 26.56 19.44 -23.23
N PRO A 46 26.50 18.62 -22.16
CA PRO A 46 25.26 18.02 -21.69
C PRO A 46 24.37 19.07 -21.01
N GLY A 47 23.43 19.63 -21.77
CA GLY A 47 22.27 20.31 -21.22
C GLY A 47 21.35 19.32 -20.48
N PRO A 48 20.54 19.78 -19.51
CA PRO A 48 19.65 18.92 -18.77
C PRO A 48 18.58 18.37 -19.72
N VAL A 49 18.77 17.14 -20.18
CA VAL A 49 17.79 16.40 -20.96
C VAL A 49 16.51 16.36 -20.13
N PRO A 50 15.34 16.77 -20.65
CA PRO A 50 14.07 16.60 -19.95
C PRO A 50 13.92 15.10 -19.68
N GLN A 51 14.12 14.70 -18.43
CA GLN A 51 14.03 13.31 -18.04
C GLN A 51 12.59 12.90 -18.26
N ALA A 52 12.37 11.97 -19.20
CA ALA A 52 11.11 11.27 -19.32
C ALA A 52 10.67 10.80 -17.91
N PRO A 53 9.36 10.79 -17.62
CA PRO A 53 8.87 10.41 -16.30
C PRO A 53 9.44 9.04 -15.93
N ARG A 54 10.41 9.03 -15.01
CA ARG A 54 11.11 7.81 -14.63
C ARG A 54 10.17 6.95 -13.81
N PHE A 55 9.67 5.86 -14.40
CA PHE A 55 8.87 4.90 -13.68
C PHE A 55 9.79 4.00 -12.84
N LYS A 56 9.47 3.86 -11.56
CA LYS A 56 10.18 2.93 -10.66
C LYS A 56 9.94 1.51 -11.15
N SER A 57 10.97 0.68 -11.20
CA SER A 57 10.84 -0.75 -11.43
C SER A 57 10.07 -1.43 -10.29
N TYR A 58 9.59 -2.65 -10.51
CA TYR A 58 8.93 -3.47 -9.49
C TYR A 58 9.80 -3.59 -8.22
N ARG A 59 11.09 -3.90 -8.39
CA ARG A 59 12.04 -4.05 -7.28
C ARG A 59 12.24 -2.77 -6.49
N GLU A 60 12.37 -1.63 -7.18
CA GLU A 60 12.51 -0.32 -6.52
C GLU A 60 11.25 0.03 -5.73
N TRP A 61 10.07 -0.17 -6.33
CA TRP A 61 8.81 0.08 -5.65
C TRP A 61 8.61 -0.83 -4.44
N LYS A 62 8.83 -2.14 -4.58
CA LYS A 62 8.70 -3.09 -3.47
C LYS A 62 9.68 -2.76 -2.34
N SER A 63 10.93 -2.45 -2.68
CA SER A 63 11.95 -2.05 -1.69
C SER A 63 11.55 -0.79 -0.94
N GLU A 64 10.93 0.19 -1.61
CA GLU A 64 10.42 1.41 -0.98
C GLU A 64 9.22 1.13 -0.07
N MET A 65 8.29 0.26 -0.48
CA MET A 65 7.13 -0.11 0.36
C MET A 65 7.59 -0.84 1.62
N VAL A 66 8.47 -1.84 1.48
CA VAL A 66 9.06 -2.57 2.60
C VAL A 66 9.87 -1.62 3.50
N GLY A 67 10.73 -0.78 2.91
CA GLY A 67 11.53 0.18 3.67
C GLY A 67 10.67 1.16 4.47
N THR A 68 9.59 1.67 3.87
CA THR A 68 8.64 2.56 4.56
C THR A 68 7.97 1.87 5.74
N ALA A 69 7.48 0.64 5.56
CA ALA A 69 6.87 -0.15 6.63
C ALA A 69 7.88 -0.46 7.76
N GLN A 70 9.11 -0.83 7.42
CA GLN A 70 10.19 -1.07 8.39
C GLN A 70 10.51 0.17 9.22
N LEU A 71 10.58 1.34 8.57
CA LEU A 71 10.82 2.61 9.25
C LEU A 71 9.72 2.91 10.26
N LYS A 72 8.46 2.74 9.88
CA LYS A 72 7.32 2.96 10.79
C LYS A 72 7.32 2.01 11.98
N VAL A 73 7.55 0.71 11.75
CA VAL A 73 7.67 -0.30 12.81
C VAL A 73 8.79 0.07 13.78
N THR A 74 9.95 0.47 13.24
CA THR A 74 11.11 0.87 14.05
C THR A 74 10.81 2.13 14.85
N TYR A 75 10.19 3.13 14.21
CA TYR A 75 9.80 4.38 14.85
C TYR A 75 8.83 4.14 16.03
N LEU A 76 7.77 3.36 15.81
CA LEU A 76 6.79 3.04 16.86
C LEU A 76 7.41 2.24 18.01
N LYS A 77 8.28 1.26 17.72
CA LYS A 77 9.02 0.52 18.76
C LYS A 77 9.85 1.47 19.62
N THR A 78 10.62 2.36 19.01
CA THR A 78 11.46 3.34 19.73
C THR A 78 10.62 4.29 20.58
N GLN A 79 9.47 4.76 20.07
CA GLN A 79 8.56 5.61 20.82
C GLN A 79 7.96 4.89 22.04
N ILE A 80 7.54 3.63 21.88
CA ILE A 80 7.02 2.81 22.97
C ILE A 80 8.10 2.60 24.04
N GLU A 81 9.31 2.21 23.65
CA GLU A 81 10.43 2.00 24.58
C GLU A 81 10.80 3.29 25.32
N THR A 82 10.89 4.41 24.61
CA THR A 82 11.16 5.73 25.21
C THR A 82 10.08 6.08 26.23
N LYS A 83 8.80 5.88 25.89
CA LYS A 83 7.69 6.19 26.81
C LYS A 83 7.65 5.24 28.01
N LYS A 84 7.95 3.95 27.82
CA LYS A 84 8.07 2.96 28.90
C LYS A 84 9.24 3.31 29.84
N LEU A 85 10.37 3.73 29.29
CA LEU A 85 11.54 4.13 30.06
C LEU A 85 11.25 5.40 30.88
N SER A 86 10.63 6.42 30.27
CA SER A 86 10.21 7.64 30.97
C SER A 86 9.24 7.36 32.12
N ARG A 87 8.31 6.39 31.97
CA ARG A 87 7.44 5.96 33.08
C ARG A 87 8.24 5.34 34.23
N ARG A 88 9.22 4.48 33.93
CA ARG A 88 10.07 3.87 34.97
C ARG A 88 10.89 4.92 35.71
N ALA A 89 11.45 5.89 34.98
CA ALA A 89 12.21 6.99 35.57
C ALA A 89 11.33 7.89 36.46
N ALA A 90 10.10 8.20 36.05
CA ALA A 90 9.16 9.01 36.83
C ALA A 90 8.68 8.34 38.13
N GLY A 91 8.79 7.01 38.25
CA GLY A 91 8.43 6.25 39.44
C GLY A 91 9.56 6.02 40.45
N MET A 92 10.79 6.45 40.14
CA MET A 92 11.99 6.15 40.93
C MET A 92 12.48 7.29 41.83
N ASP A 93 11.86 8.47 41.84
CA ASP A 93 12.25 9.55 42.76
C ASP A 93 11.60 9.35 44.15
N PRO A 94 12.38 8.97 45.19
CA PRO A 94 11.85 8.73 46.54
C PRO A 94 11.48 10.04 47.27
N ASN A 95 11.88 11.20 46.76
CA ASN A 95 11.68 12.50 47.41
C ASN A 95 10.51 13.31 46.83
N LEU A 96 9.88 12.86 45.75
CA LEU A 96 8.70 13.54 45.21
C LEU A 96 7.45 13.10 45.99
N PRO A 97 6.73 14.02 46.67
CA PRO A 97 5.47 13.67 47.31
C PRO A 97 4.51 13.14 46.23
N ARG A 98 4.11 11.87 46.34
CA ARG A 98 3.09 11.24 45.49
C ARG A 98 1.77 12.01 45.65
N SER A 99 1.61 13.06 44.87
CA SER A 99 0.35 13.81 44.82
C SER A 99 -0.73 12.91 44.21
N LYS A 100 -1.95 12.96 44.74
CA LYS A 100 -3.11 12.19 44.23
C LYS A 100 -3.32 12.37 42.71
N ASN A 101 -2.86 13.48 42.16
CA ASN A 101 -2.96 13.84 40.73
C ASN A 101 -1.99 13.04 39.85
N THR A 102 -0.95 12.42 40.42
CA THR A 102 0.02 11.61 39.69
C THR A 102 -0.58 10.26 39.24
N VAL A 103 -1.53 9.70 39.99
CA VAL A 103 -2.14 8.39 39.68
C VAL A 103 -3.03 8.46 38.43
N GLU A 104 -3.81 9.52 38.26
CA GLU A 104 -4.65 9.72 37.05
C GLU A 104 -3.80 10.07 35.81
N ALA A 105 -2.70 10.80 35.99
CA ALA A 105 -1.76 11.11 34.91
C ALA A 105 -1.05 9.86 34.38
N VAL A 106 -0.73 8.89 35.25
CA VAL A 106 -0.14 7.60 34.85
C VAL A 106 -1.16 6.75 34.08
N ALA A 107 -2.41 6.66 34.55
CA ALA A 107 -3.47 5.92 33.84
C ALA A 107 -3.75 6.47 32.43
N SER A 108 -3.69 7.80 32.26
CA SER A 108 -3.84 8.44 30.93
C SER A 108 -2.66 8.15 29.99
N GLN A 109 -1.45 7.99 30.54
CA GLN A 109 -0.28 7.58 29.76
C GLN A 109 -0.34 6.10 29.36
N ASP A 110 -0.93 5.24 30.19
CA ASP A 110 -1.11 3.81 29.92
C ASP A 110 -1.98 3.56 28.70
N PHE A 111 -3.12 4.24 28.60
CA PHE A 111 -3.99 4.18 27.42
C PHE A 111 -3.27 4.63 26.13
N SER A 112 -2.36 5.60 26.24
CA SER A 112 -1.57 6.06 25.10
C SER A 112 -0.51 5.04 24.66
N VAL A 113 0.11 4.30 25.58
CA VAL A 113 1.07 3.24 25.22
C VAL A 113 0.34 2.06 24.60
N GLU A 114 -0.79 1.65 25.17
CA GLU A 114 -1.62 0.58 24.62
C GLU A 114 -2.09 0.88 23.18
N LYS A 115 -2.48 2.14 22.92
CA LYS A 115 -2.81 2.59 21.56
C LYS A 115 -1.61 2.46 20.60
N MET A 116 -0.40 2.86 21.03
CA MET A 116 0.80 2.72 20.20
C MET A 116 1.19 1.26 19.97
N GLU A 117 0.99 0.38 20.96
CA GLU A 117 1.22 -1.06 20.81
C GLU A 117 0.24 -1.71 19.84
N LYS A 118 -1.03 -1.27 19.85
CA LYS A 118 -2.00 -1.67 18.83
C LYS A 118 -1.56 -1.23 17.43
N GLN A 119 -1.17 0.04 17.27
CA GLN A 119 -0.65 0.56 15.99
C GLN A 119 0.60 -0.19 15.54
N LEU A 120 1.48 -0.55 16.47
CA LEU A 120 2.68 -1.32 16.16
C LEU A 120 2.32 -2.70 15.57
N ARG A 121 1.26 -3.35 16.06
CA ARG A 121 0.79 -4.64 15.52
C ARG A 121 0.22 -4.47 14.11
N GLU A 122 -0.53 -3.41 13.87
CA GLU A 122 -1.07 -3.06 12.55
C GLU A 122 0.08 -2.82 11.55
N GLU A 123 1.08 -2.00 11.91
CA GLU A 123 2.22 -1.72 11.04
C GLU A 123 3.16 -2.93 10.86
N GLN A 124 3.20 -3.87 11.82
CA GLN A 124 3.87 -5.16 11.65
C GLN A 124 3.14 -6.04 10.62
N TYR A 125 1.82 -6.05 10.65
CA TYR A 125 1.03 -6.74 9.63
C TYR A 125 1.26 -6.12 8.26
N ASP A 126 1.24 -4.79 8.15
CA ASP A 126 1.52 -4.08 6.90
C ASP A 126 2.94 -4.36 6.38
N LEU A 127 3.91 -4.56 7.28
CA LEU A 127 5.26 -4.97 6.90
C LEU A 127 5.29 -6.38 6.29
N GLU A 128 4.55 -7.34 6.86
CA GLU A 128 4.46 -8.68 6.26
C GLU A 128 3.78 -8.62 4.89
N VAL A 129 2.66 -7.89 4.78
CA VAL A 129 2.00 -7.66 3.49
C VAL A 129 2.95 -7.00 2.48
N ALA A 130 3.75 -6.01 2.91
CA ALA A 130 4.70 -5.32 2.06
C ALA A 130 5.81 -6.27 1.52
N LYS A 131 6.25 -7.24 2.34
CA LYS A 131 7.23 -8.27 1.91
C LYS A 131 6.61 -9.22 0.89
N ASP A 132 5.33 -9.50 1.03
CA ASP A 132 4.59 -10.42 0.15
C ASP A 132 4.05 -9.76 -1.12
N LEU A 133 4.27 -8.45 -1.32
CA LEU A 133 3.85 -7.74 -2.53
C LEU A 133 4.37 -8.40 -3.80
N SER A 134 3.46 -8.74 -4.68
CA SER A 134 3.73 -9.42 -5.95
C SER A 134 3.89 -8.42 -7.10
N VAL A 135 4.36 -8.91 -8.26
CA VAL A 135 4.38 -8.12 -9.49
C VAL A 135 2.96 -7.66 -9.85
N THR A 136 1.93 -8.49 -9.61
CA THR A 136 0.53 -8.10 -9.86
C THR A 136 0.10 -6.90 -9.02
N ASP A 137 0.51 -6.81 -7.75
CA ASP A 137 0.19 -5.67 -6.87
C ASP A 137 0.87 -4.39 -7.33
N TYR A 138 2.07 -4.49 -7.90
CA TYR A 138 2.76 -3.35 -8.50
C TYR A 138 2.01 -2.79 -9.71
N PHE A 139 1.54 -3.67 -10.60
CA PHE A 139 0.75 -3.24 -11.76
C PHE A 139 -0.58 -2.61 -11.31
N ALA A 140 -1.29 -3.23 -10.36
CA ALA A 140 -2.58 -2.76 -9.88
C ALA A 140 -2.49 -1.51 -8.98
N GLY A 141 -1.44 -1.39 -8.16
CA GLY A 141 -1.32 -0.38 -7.12
C GLY A 141 -0.44 0.82 -7.47
N TYR A 142 0.58 0.65 -8.30
CA TYR A 142 1.50 1.71 -8.71
C TYR A 142 1.22 2.19 -10.14
N LEU A 143 1.20 1.28 -11.12
CA LEU A 143 1.07 1.68 -12.53
C LEU A 143 -0.32 2.22 -12.89
N THR A 144 -1.37 1.87 -12.16
CA THR A 144 -2.72 2.44 -12.36
C THR A 144 -2.81 3.91 -11.98
N LYS A 145 -1.99 4.36 -11.02
CA LYS A 145 -1.94 5.75 -10.52
C LYS A 145 -1.15 6.68 -11.43
N VAL A 146 -0.40 6.12 -12.38
CA VAL A 146 0.37 6.88 -13.35
C VAL A 146 -0.55 7.41 -14.46
N PRO A 147 -0.45 8.70 -14.85
CA PRO A 147 -1.28 9.28 -15.91
C PRO A 147 -1.00 8.62 -17.28
N ASP A 148 0.27 8.42 -17.63
CA ASP A 148 0.70 7.87 -18.92
C ASP A 148 0.90 6.35 -18.89
N LYS A 149 -0.19 5.61 -18.66
CA LYS A 149 -0.17 4.14 -18.52
C LYS A 149 0.55 3.42 -19.66
N LYS A 150 0.30 3.82 -20.92
CA LYS A 150 0.91 3.18 -22.11
C LYS A 150 2.43 3.34 -22.15
N ALA A 151 2.93 4.53 -21.80
CA ALA A 151 4.37 4.78 -21.73
C ALA A 151 4.99 4.02 -20.55
N ALA A 152 4.30 4.02 -19.40
CA ALA A 152 4.73 3.29 -18.22
C ALA A 152 4.85 1.79 -18.46
N PHE A 153 3.84 1.15 -19.08
CA PHE A 153 3.91 -0.28 -19.40
C PHE A 153 5.05 -0.60 -20.36
N LYS A 154 5.32 0.26 -21.36
CA LYS A 154 6.42 0.04 -22.30
C LYS A 154 7.78 0.13 -21.61
N GLU A 155 7.97 1.10 -20.72
CA GLU A 155 9.22 1.25 -19.98
C GLU A 155 9.41 0.13 -18.95
N VAL A 156 8.35 -0.23 -18.24
CA VAL A 156 8.35 -1.33 -17.25
C VAL A 156 8.62 -2.67 -17.91
N ALA A 157 8.02 -2.94 -19.07
CA ALA A 157 8.28 -4.17 -19.82
C ALA A 157 9.77 -4.33 -20.18
N GLY A 158 10.52 -3.24 -20.35
CA GLY A 158 11.97 -3.29 -20.55
C GLY A 158 12.80 -3.45 -19.28
N LYS A 159 12.22 -3.23 -18.10
CA LYS A 159 12.89 -3.34 -16.78
C LYS A 159 12.55 -4.61 -16.02
N LEU A 160 11.52 -5.35 -16.44
CA LEU A 160 11.13 -6.61 -15.84
C LEU A 160 12.09 -7.72 -16.25
N SER A 161 12.48 -8.54 -15.28
CA SER A 161 13.24 -9.75 -15.56
C SER A 161 12.33 -10.82 -16.17
N PRO A 162 12.87 -11.77 -16.95
CA PRO A 162 12.05 -12.83 -17.55
C PRO A 162 11.33 -13.69 -16.51
N GLU A 163 11.90 -13.84 -15.31
CA GLU A 163 11.27 -14.54 -14.18
C GLU A 163 10.05 -13.77 -13.65
N GLU A 164 10.16 -12.44 -13.52
CA GLU A 164 9.06 -11.58 -13.07
C GLU A 164 7.91 -11.55 -14.09
N VAL A 165 8.25 -11.59 -15.39
CA VAL A 165 7.25 -11.72 -16.46
C VAL A 165 6.57 -13.09 -16.41
N ALA A 166 7.32 -14.18 -16.17
CA ALA A 166 6.75 -15.51 -16.03
C ALA A 166 5.77 -15.59 -14.85
N GLU A 167 6.11 -14.99 -13.71
CA GLU A 167 5.21 -14.89 -12.55
C GLU A 167 3.95 -14.11 -12.89
N LEU A 168 4.08 -12.96 -13.56
CA LEU A 168 2.94 -12.16 -14.02
C LEU A 168 2.04 -12.95 -14.98
N MET A 169 2.61 -13.68 -15.94
CA MET A 169 1.85 -14.50 -16.88
C MET A 169 1.18 -15.69 -16.18
N ASN A 170 1.85 -16.30 -15.20
CA ASN A 170 1.27 -17.38 -14.40
C ASN A 170 0.11 -16.87 -13.54
N ALA A 171 0.28 -15.72 -12.87
CA ALA A 171 -0.79 -15.07 -12.09
C ALA A 171 -1.97 -14.67 -12.98
N TYR A 172 -1.71 -14.14 -14.18
CA TYR A 172 -2.76 -13.84 -15.16
C TYR A 172 -3.48 -15.11 -15.62
N ALA A 173 -2.75 -16.18 -15.92
CA ALA A 173 -3.34 -17.45 -16.33
C ALA A 173 -4.23 -18.05 -15.21
N ASN A 174 -3.78 -17.99 -13.96
CA ASN A 174 -4.55 -18.45 -12.81
C ASN A 174 -5.78 -17.55 -12.53
N SER A 175 -5.68 -16.25 -12.77
CA SER A 175 -6.79 -15.30 -12.59
C SER A 175 -7.85 -15.42 -13.69
N VAL A 176 -7.43 -15.51 -14.96
CA VAL A 176 -8.33 -15.53 -16.12
C VAL A 176 -8.85 -16.93 -16.45
N PHE A 177 -8.04 -17.97 -16.25
CA PHE A 177 -8.43 -19.35 -16.57
C PHE A 177 -8.67 -20.21 -15.32
N GLY A 178 -8.06 -19.90 -14.18
CA GLY A 178 -8.20 -20.69 -12.95
C GLY A 178 -9.46 -20.39 -12.13
N ALA A 179 -10.02 -19.17 -12.20
CA ALA A 179 -11.25 -18.81 -11.47
C ALA A 179 -12.50 -19.60 -11.92
N ALA A 180 -12.47 -20.22 -13.10
CA ALA A 180 -13.57 -21.04 -13.62
C ALA A 180 -13.50 -22.53 -13.18
N ALA A 181 -12.38 -22.99 -12.63
CA ALA A 181 -12.19 -24.42 -12.32
C ALA A 181 -12.71 -24.83 -10.92
N SER A 182 -12.85 -23.87 -10.00
CA SER A 182 -13.25 -24.16 -8.61
C SER A 182 -14.75 -24.01 -8.34
N ASP A 183 -15.55 -23.60 -9.33
CA ASP A 183 -16.99 -23.32 -9.19
C ASP A 183 -17.87 -24.23 -10.05
N LEU A 184 -17.37 -25.42 -10.38
CA LEU A 184 -18.23 -26.53 -10.81
C LEU A 184 -18.57 -27.35 -9.56
N PRO A 185 -19.81 -27.28 -9.02
CA PRO A 185 -20.22 -28.24 -8.02
C PRO A 185 -20.05 -29.64 -8.62
N ALA A 186 -19.34 -30.50 -7.91
CA ALA A 186 -19.30 -31.93 -8.17
C ALA A 186 -20.69 -32.54 -7.92
N SER A 187 -21.68 -32.15 -8.73
CA SER A 187 -23.01 -32.73 -8.71
C SER A 187 -23.01 -33.93 -9.65
N ALA A 188 -22.52 -35.04 -9.08
CA ALA A 188 -23.03 -36.38 -9.27
C ALA A 188 -23.36 -36.81 -10.72
N THR A 189 -22.33 -37.21 -11.46
CA THR A 189 -22.45 -38.30 -12.43
C THR A 189 -22.64 -39.63 -11.69
N ASN A 190 -23.88 -39.97 -11.32
CA ASN A 190 -24.26 -41.35 -11.00
C ASN A 190 -24.87 -42.01 -12.23
N THR A 191 -24.01 -42.51 -13.12
CA THR A 191 -24.38 -43.52 -14.13
C THR A 191 -24.12 -44.91 -13.54
N THR A 192 -24.94 -45.34 -12.57
CA THR A 192 -24.98 -46.77 -12.19
C THR A 192 -25.98 -47.47 -13.10
N LYS A 193 -25.41 -48.00 -14.18
CA LYS A 193 -25.91 -49.10 -15.00
C LYS A 193 -26.25 -50.29 -14.09
N GLU A 194 -27.53 -50.53 -13.81
CA GLU A 194 -27.98 -51.82 -13.27
C GLU A 194 -28.69 -52.61 -14.37
N ALA A 195 -27.94 -53.58 -14.88
CA ALA A 195 -28.44 -54.64 -15.73
C ALA A 195 -28.61 -55.89 -14.86
N SER A 196 -29.83 -56.40 -14.70
CA SER A 196 -30.11 -57.85 -14.73
C SER A 196 -31.56 -58.18 -14.39
N ARG A 197 -32.18 -58.88 -15.35
CA ARG A 197 -33.24 -59.90 -15.23
C ARG A 197 -34.65 -59.47 -14.86
#